data_AF-A0A5P9EST4-F1
#
_entry.id   AF-A0A5P9EST4-F1
#
_cell.length_a   1.000
_cell.length_b   1.000
_cell.length_c   1.000
_cell.angle_alpha   90.00
_cell.angle_beta   90.00
_cell.angle_gamma   90.00
#
_symmetry.space_group_name_H-M   'P 1'
#
loop_
_entity.id
_entity.type
_entity.pdbx_description
1 polymer ?
#
loop_
_entity_poly.entity_id
_entity_poly.type
_entity_poly.pdbx_seq_one_letter_code
_entity_poly.pdbx_strand_id
1 'polypeptide(L)'
;MYVKRIVRSLFNIITWAWFLIHGTFSAHAFVFSQNVRDRVYVIEAPLVYKVLNPVAGDSLGFTLPFVGVAYINKQAVQDADTPLPGVISHEAKHIEQFWQLGIHHFGIEKWKLEGMAEYVRGDSTISLCASGVEGLHDRIKYRDYHIAVKYLIEVEGLSEDQIYNYSDYPLGVASDWINAEICKKA
;
A
#
# COMPACT_ATOMS: atom_id res chain seq x y z
N MET A 1 -40.20 -4.30 19.90
CA MET A 1 -39.15 -4.23 20.96
C MET A 1 -37.98 -5.19 20.71
N TYR A 2 -38.19 -6.37 20.11
CA TYR A 2 -37.15 -7.38 19.83
C TYR A 2 -36.05 -6.95 18.85
N VAL A 3 -36.40 -6.29 17.74
CA VAL A 3 -35.46 -5.92 16.67
C VAL A 3 -34.39 -4.94 17.16
N LYS A 4 -34.75 -3.94 17.99
CA LYS A 4 -33.78 -2.99 18.59
C LYS A 4 -32.75 -3.67 19.50
N ARG A 5 -33.13 -4.77 20.17
CA ARG A 5 -32.24 -5.51 21.07
C ARG A 5 -31.24 -6.36 20.29
N ILE A 6 -31.69 -7.01 19.20
CA ILE A 6 -30.84 -7.78 18.29
C ILE A 6 -29.84 -6.87 17.57
N VAL A 7 -30.30 -5.74 17.03
CA VAL A 7 -29.43 -4.76 16.35
C VAL A 7 -28.40 -4.18 17.32
N ARG A 8 -28.78 -3.87 18.56
CA ARG A 8 -27.84 -3.38 19.59
C ARG A 8 -26.84 -4.46 20.04
N SER A 9 -27.26 -5.72 20.12
CA SER A 9 -26.37 -6.84 20.41
C SER A 9 -25.38 -7.11 19.27
N LEU A 10 -25.82 -7.06 18.00
CA LEU A 10 -24.93 -7.18 16.83
C LEU A 10 -23.94 -6.02 16.77
N PHE A 11 -24.40 -4.79 16.99
CA PHE A 11 -23.53 -3.62 17.06
C PHE A 11 -22.48 -3.78 18.16
N ASN A 12 -22.87 -4.19 19.37
CA ASN A 12 -21.94 -4.45 20.45
C ASN A 12 -20.94 -5.57 20.12
N ILE A 13 -21.37 -6.66 19.48
CA ILE A 13 -20.48 -7.75 19.05
C ILE A 13 -19.46 -7.25 18.03
N ILE A 14 -19.90 -6.47 17.04
CA ILE A 14 -19.02 -5.86 16.03
C ILE A 14 -18.04 -4.90 16.71
N THR A 15 -18.50 -4.10 17.66
CA THR A 15 -17.67 -3.11 18.37
C THR A 15 -16.66 -3.81 19.28
N TRP A 16 -17.06 -4.85 20.02
CA TRP A 16 -16.15 -5.65 20.85
C TRP A 16 -15.16 -6.45 20.01
N ALA A 17 -15.59 -7.02 18.87
CA ALA A 17 -14.68 -7.65 17.92
C ALA A 17 -13.67 -6.63 17.38
N TRP A 18 -14.11 -5.41 17.04
CA TRP A 18 -13.23 -4.33 16.61
C TRP A 18 -12.20 -3.96 17.71
N PHE A 19 -12.65 -3.76 18.95
CA PHE A 19 -11.77 -3.47 20.09
C PHE A 19 -10.82 -4.62 20.44
N LEU A 20 -11.25 -5.88 20.38
CA LEU A 20 -10.38 -7.04 20.58
C LEU A 20 -9.34 -7.14 19.46
N ILE A 21 -9.75 -7.03 18.21
CA ILE A 21 -8.85 -7.08 17.05
C ILE A 21 -7.74 -6.01 17.16
N HIS A 22 -8.10 -4.80 17.58
CA HIS A 22 -7.15 -3.68 17.67
C HIS A 22 -6.44 -3.58 19.04
N GLY A 23 -6.94 -4.26 20.07
CA GLY A 23 -6.38 -4.22 21.43
C GLY A 23 -5.54 -5.44 21.80
N THR A 24 -5.68 -6.57 21.10
CA THR A 24 -4.98 -7.83 21.44
C THR A 24 -4.17 -8.46 20.31
N PHE A 25 -4.32 -8.02 19.05
CA PHE A 25 -3.68 -8.69 17.90
C PHE A 25 -2.87 -7.77 16.97
N SER A 26 -3.02 -6.46 17.08
CA SER A 26 -2.09 -5.50 16.47
C SER A 26 -0.91 -5.25 17.39
N ALA A 27 0.31 -5.45 16.89
CA ALA A 27 1.55 -5.17 17.62
C ALA A 27 1.66 -3.68 17.98
N HIS A 28 1.31 -2.83 17.02
CA HIS A 28 1.28 -1.37 17.17
C HIS A 28 0.44 -0.74 16.05
N ALA A 29 0.05 0.52 16.27
CA ALA A 29 -0.53 1.38 15.26
C ALA A 29 0.44 2.53 14.97
N PHE A 30 0.81 2.72 13.70
CA PHE A 30 1.63 3.83 13.27
C PHE A 30 0.74 5.03 12.91
N VAL A 31 1.09 6.20 13.46
CA VAL A 31 0.43 7.48 13.19
C VAL A 31 1.35 8.27 12.27
N PHE A 32 0.89 8.57 11.06
CA PHE A 32 1.68 9.27 10.04
C PHE A 32 1.08 10.63 9.65
N SER A 33 -0.14 10.93 10.09
CA SER A 33 -0.81 12.19 9.81
C SER A 33 -1.42 12.80 11.08
N GLN A 34 -1.77 14.09 11.00
CA GLN A 34 -2.47 14.79 12.08
C GLN A 34 -3.95 14.36 12.21
N ASN A 35 -4.48 13.62 11.23
CA ASN A 35 -5.82 13.06 11.34
C ASN A 35 -5.79 11.90 12.33
N VAL A 36 -6.53 12.04 13.43
CA VAL A 36 -6.58 11.05 14.52
C VAL A 36 -7.10 9.68 14.08
N ARG A 37 -7.75 9.59 12.91
CA ARG A 37 -8.23 8.34 12.32
C ARG A 37 -7.19 7.62 11.49
N ASP A 38 -6.18 8.34 10.99
CA ASP A 38 -5.19 7.77 10.09
C ASP A 38 -4.23 6.86 10.86
N ARG A 39 -4.29 5.57 10.54
CA ARG A 39 -3.58 4.52 11.27
C ARG A 39 -3.16 3.39 10.34
N VAL A 40 -1.90 2.98 10.45
CA VAL A 40 -1.42 1.71 9.88
C VAL A 40 -1.23 0.72 11.02
N TYR A 41 -1.99 -0.38 11.02
CA TYR A 41 -1.92 -1.41 12.05
C TYR A 41 -1.05 -2.57 11.60
N VAL A 42 -0.05 -2.93 12.39
CA VAL A 42 0.76 -4.13 12.14
C VAL A 42 0.13 -5.32 12.85
N ILE A 43 -0.39 -6.27 12.09
CA ILE A 43 -1.11 -7.45 12.59
C ILE A 43 -0.13 -8.61 12.74
N GLU A 44 -0.03 -9.16 13.96
CA GLU A 44 0.91 -10.26 14.24
C GLU A 44 0.35 -11.62 13.81
N ALA A 45 -0.94 -11.84 14.00
CA ALA A 45 -1.59 -13.11 13.72
C ALA A 45 -2.12 -13.16 12.27
N PRO A 46 -1.62 -14.06 11.40
CA PRO A 46 -2.04 -14.14 10.00
C PRO A 46 -3.54 -14.38 9.83
N LEU A 47 -4.15 -15.16 10.72
CA LEU A 47 -5.60 -15.41 10.71
C LEU A 47 -6.40 -14.12 10.94
N VAL A 48 -5.94 -13.24 11.83
CA VAL A 48 -6.59 -11.95 12.09
C VAL A 48 -6.47 -11.04 10.88
N TYR A 49 -5.30 -11.03 10.23
CA TYR A 49 -5.11 -10.29 8.98
C TYR A 49 -6.11 -10.75 7.90
N LYS A 50 -6.29 -12.06 7.72
CA LYS A 50 -7.27 -12.63 6.77
C LYS A 50 -8.73 -12.24 7.09
N VAL A 51 -9.08 -12.12 8.37
CA VAL A 51 -10.43 -11.66 8.77
C VAL A 51 -10.63 -10.18 8.44
N LEU A 52 -9.60 -9.35 8.64
CA LEU A 52 -9.62 -7.91 8.33
C LEU A 52 -9.54 -7.62 6.83
N ASN A 53 -8.90 -8.52 6.08
CA ASN A 53 -8.73 -8.45 4.64
C ASN A 53 -9.18 -9.77 3.98
N PRO A 54 -10.49 -10.02 3.88
CA PRO A 54 -11.00 -11.27 3.31
C PRO A 54 -10.77 -11.38 1.80
N VAL A 55 -10.33 -10.30 1.13
CA VAL A 55 -10.28 -10.20 -0.33
C VAL A 55 -8.87 -10.30 -0.89
N ALA A 56 -7.85 -9.76 -0.19
CA ALA A 56 -6.46 -9.74 -0.66
C ALA A 56 -5.56 -10.85 -0.07
N GLY A 57 -6.13 -11.78 0.72
CA GLY A 57 -5.46 -13.04 1.08
C GLY A 57 -4.19 -12.85 1.91
N ASP A 58 -3.04 -13.31 1.38
CA ASP A 58 -1.72 -13.29 2.02
C ASP A 58 -0.83 -12.12 1.53
N SER A 59 -1.42 -10.97 1.17
CA SER A 59 -0.66 -9.76 0.80
C SER A 59 0.16 -9.20 1.97
N LEU A 60 1.18 -8.38 1.64
CA LEU A 60 2.02 -7.70 2.63
C LEU A 60 1.22 -6.66 3.43
N GLY A 61 0.35 -5.94 2.74
CA GLY A 61 -0.48 -4.88 3.29
C GLY A 61 -1.80 -4.77 2.55
N PHE A 62 -2.73 -4.04 3.16
CA PHE A 62 -4.02 -3.71 2.60
C PHE A 62 -4.53 -2.41 3.20
N THR A 63 -4.94 -1.49 2.33
CA THR A 63 -5.43 -0.18 2.72
C THR A 63 -6.92 -0.03 2.43
N LEU A 64 -7.65 0.50 3.43
CA LEU A 64 -9.02 1.00 3.33
C LEU A 64 -8.97 2.53 3.40
N PRO A 65 -8.66 3.21 2.28
CA PRO A 65 -8.26 4.61 2.31
C PRO A 65 -9.39 5.54 2.77
N PHE A 66 -10.64 5.21 2.44
CA PHE A 66 -11.83 6.00 2.79
C PHE A 66 -12.15 6.05 4.29
N VAL A 67 -11.56 5.16 5.11
CA VAL A 67 -11.66 5.22 6.58
C VAL A 67 -10.34 5.59 7.25
N GLY A 68 -9.29 5.87 6.48
CA GLY A 68 -7.97 6.21 7.00
C GLY A 68 -7.25 5.04 7.66
N VAL A 69 -7.52 3.81 7.27
CA VAL A 69 -6.95 2.62 7.94
C VAL A 69 -6.23 1.73 6.96
N ALA A 70 -5.05 1.27 7.34
CA ALA A 70 -4.34 0.20 6.65
C ALA A 70 -3.93 -0.91 7.63
N TYR A 71 -3.76 -2.11 7.11
CA TYR A 71 -3.33 -3.30 7.84
C TYR A 71 -2.10 -3.89 7.19
N ILE A 72 -1.08 -4.22 7.98
CA ILE A 72 0.14 -4.92 7.55
C ILE A 72 0.13 -6.34 8.09
N ASN A 73 0.44 -7.32 7.24
CA ASN A 73 0.66 -8.69 7.64
C ASN A 73 2.13 -8.88 8.04
N LYS A 74 2.41 -8.88 9.36
CA LYS A 74 3.79 -8.97 9.88
C LYS A 74 4.50 -10.25 9.41
N GLN A 75 3.80 -11.37 9.38
CA GLN A 75 4.37 -12.65 8.94
C GLN A 75 4.74 -12.61 7.46
N ALA A 76 3.85 -12.13 6.60
CA ALA A 76 4.14 -12.04 5.17
C ALA A 76 5.31 -11.09 4.86
N VAL A 77 5.45 -10.01 5.63
CA VAL A 77 6.60 -9.10 5.56
C VAL A 77 7.91 -9.80 5.94
N GLN A 78 7.90 -10.62 7.00
CA GLN A 78 9.05 -11.42 7.42
C GLN A 78 9.41 -12.50 6.39
N ASP A 79 8.40 -13.20 5.86
CA ASP A 79 8.58 -14.26 4.85
C ASP A 79 9.11 -13.70 3.52
N ALA A 80 8.77 -12.45 3.20
CA ALA A 80 9.26 -11.75 2.01
C ALA A 80 10.62 -11.07 2.21
N ASP A 81 11.21 -11.17 3.41
CA ASP A 81 12.48 -10.54 3.78
C ASP A 81 12.57 -9.06 3.41
N THR A 82 11.48 -8.31 3.67
CA THR A 82 11.39 -6.89 3.32
C THR A 82 11.27 -5.99 4.56
N PRO A 83 11.84 -4.77 4.55
CA PRO A 83 11.76 -3.89 5.71
C PRO A 83 10.32 -3.45 6.02
N LEU A 84 9.85 -3.77 7.24
CA LEU A 84 8.53 -3.36 7.74
C LEU A 84 8.25 -1.84 7.60
N PRO A 85 9.21 -0.92 7.91
CA PRO A 85 8.96 0.51 7.75
C PRO A 85 8.60 0.92 6.31
N GLY A 86 9.22 0.29 5.30
CA GLY A 86 8.91 0.57 3.90
C GLY A 86 7.47 0.19 3.55
N VAL A 87 7.02 -0.98 4.00
CA VAL A 87 5.65 -1.45 3.78
C VAL A 87 4.63 -0.55 4.51
N ILE A 88 4.96 -0.08 5.72
CA ILE A 88 4.13 0.90 6.43
C ILE A 88 4.00 2.19 5.63
N SER A 89 5.11 2.73 5.11
CA SER A 89 5.11 3.96 4.30
C SER A 89 4.32 3.80 3.00
N HIS A 90 4.43 2.64 2.34
CA HIS A 90 3.64 2.31 1.15
C HIS A 90 2.14 2.41 1.43
N GLU A 91 1.65 1.70 2.45
CA GLU A 91 0.23 1.66 2.78
C GLU A 91 -0.27 3.00 3.34
N ALA A 92 0.54 3.71 4.11
CA ALA A 92 0.25 5.07 4.54
C ALA A 92 0.06 6.02 3.35
N LYS A 93 0.86 5.85 2.29
CA LYS A 93 0.76 6.70 1.09
C LYS A 93 -0.61 6.56 0.43
N HIS A 94 -1.19 5.37 0.35
CA HIS A 94 -2.55 5.20 -0.22
C HIS A 94 -3.63 5.97 0.55
N ILE A 95 -3.49 6.11 1.86
CA ILE A 95 -4.41 6.94 2.66
C ILE A 95 -4.21 8.43 2.33
N GLU A 96 -2.95 8.89 2.28
CA GLU A 96 -2.61 10.27 1.90
C GLU A 96 -3.13 10.64 0.51
N GLN A 97 -2.91 9.76 -0.47
CA GLN A 97 -3.40 9.90 -1.85
C GLN A 97 -4.92 10.08 -1.89
N PHE A 98 -5.65 9.31 -1.10
CA PHE A 98 -7.10 9.44 -1.02
C PHE A 98 -7.54 10.77 -0.41
N TRP A 99 -6.85 11.25 0.62
CA TRP A 99 -7.16 12.56 1.21
C TRP A 99 -6.84 13.72 0.26
N GLN A 100 -5.77 13.61 -0.51
CA GLN A 100 -5.37 14.61 -1.51
C GLN A 100 -6.33 14.64 -2.71
N LEU A 101 -6.68 13.48 -3.25
CA LEU A 101 -7.47 13.35 -4.47
C LEU A 101 -8.98 13.35 -4.22
N GLY A 102 -9.41 13.06 -2.99
CA GLY A 102 -10.81 12.85 -2.64
C GLY A 102 -11.45 11.78 -3.54
N ILE A 103 -12.64 12.07 -4.07
CA ILE A 103 -13.36 11.12 -4.93
C ILE A 103 -12.65 10.83 -6.26
N HIS A 104 -11.78 11.73 -6.73
CA HIS A 104 -11.02 11.52 -7.96
C HIS A 104 -10.03 10.36 -7.86
N HIS A 105 -9.66 9.96 -6.64
CA HIS A 105 -8.82 8.79 -6.37
C HIS A 105 -9.28 7.55 -7.15
N PHE A 106 -10.59 7.30 -7.22
CA PHE A 106 -11.14 6.13 -7.92
C PHE A 106 -11.00 6.17 -9.45
N GLY A 107 -10.72 7.34 -10.02
CA GLY A 107 -10.50 7.53 -11.45
C GLY A 107 -9.02 7.60 -11.85
N ILE A 108 -8.09 7.62 -10.88
CA ILE A 108 -6.66 7.64 -11.18
C ILE A 108 -6.20 6.24 -11.60
N GLU A 109 -5.39 6.19 -12.65
CA GLU A 109 -4.82 4.93 -13.15
C GLU A 109 -3.93 4.26 -12.09
N LYS A 110 -4.06 2.94 -11.99
CA LYS A 110 -3.38 2.15 -10.94
C LYS A 110 -1.86 2.35 -10.92
N TRP A 111 -1.22 2.48 -12.09
CA TRP A 111 0.23 2.64 -12.16
C TRP A 111 0.75 3.91 -11.47
N LYS A 112 -0.07 4.97 -11.42
CA LYS A 112 0.26 6.24 -10.75
C LYS A 112 0.18 6.08 -9.23
N LEU A 113 -0.92 5.52 -8.75
CA LEU A 113 -1.16 5.34 -7.31
C LEU A 113 -0.15 4.38 -6.69
N GLU A 114 0.00 3.20 -7.30
CA GLU A 114 0.89 2.14 -6.80
C GLU A 114 2.36 2.49 -7.04
N GLY A 115 2.69 3.11 -8.17
CA GLY A 115 4.06 3.55 -8.45
C GLY A 115 4.54 4.61 -7.47
N MET A 116 3.68 5.55 -7.07
CA MET A 116 3.99 6.54 -6.05
C MET A 116 4.12 5.92 -4.66
N ALA A 117 3.28 4.95 -4.31
CA ALA A 117 3.40 4.21 -3.05
C ALA A 117 4.71 3.40 -2.98
N GLU A 118 5.10 2.72 -4.06
CA GLU A 118 6.39 2.02 -4.16
C GLU A 118 7.59 2.98 -4.19
N TYR A 119 7.44 4.19 -4.76
CA TYR A 119 8.49 5.22 -4.70
C TYR A 119 8.73 5.70 -3.26
N VAL A 120 7.66 5.98 -2.50
CA VAL A 120 7.75 6.39 -1.09
C VAL A 120 8.27 5.27 -0.19
N ARG A 121 7.99 4.00 -0.54
CA ARG A 121 8.58 2.84 0.11
C ARG A 121 10.12 2.84 0.04
N GLY A 122 10.69 3.45 -1.00
CA GLY A 122 12.14 3.64 -1.20
C GLY A 122 12.85 2.46 -1.86
N ASP A 123 12.29 1.25 -1.77
CA ASP A 123 12.73 0.07 -2.51
C ASP A 123 11.51 -0.75 -2.93
N SER A 124 11.47 -1.21 -4.18
CA SER A 124 10.32 -1.96 -4.66
C SER A 124 10.26 -3.35 -4.04
N THR A 125 9.06 -3.94 -4.00
CA THR A 125 8.83 -5.33 -3.56
C THR A 125 9.74 -6.38 -4.24
N ILE A 126 10.34 -6.03 -5.38
CA ILE A 126 11.41 -6.77 -6.06
C ILE A 126 12.45 -5.76 -6.58
N SER A 127 13.71 -6.17 -6.72
CA SER A 127 14.76 -5.30 -7.28
C SER A 127 14.33 -4.68 -8.62
N LEU A 128 14.61 -3.39 -8.79
CA LEU A 128 14.44 -2.65 -10.04
C LEU A 128 15.19 -3.31 -11.21
N CYS A 129 16.29 -4.02 -10.91
CA CYS A 129 17.15 -4.68 -11.88
C CYS A 129 16.83 -6.16 -12.08
N ALA A 130 15.83 -6.71 -11.39
CA ALA A 130 15.44 -8.09 -11.57
C ALA A 130 14.92 -8.31 -13.00
N SER A 131 15.47 -9.28 -13.73
CA SER A 131 14.94 -9.71 -15.04
C SER A 131 14.43 -11.14 -14.95
N GLY A 132 13.34 -11.44 -15.68
CA GLY A 132 12.92 -12.82 -15.96
C GLY A 132 12.49 -13.69 -14.77
N VAL A 133 11.98 -13.13 -13.66
CA VAL A 133 11.53 -13.96 -12.53
C VAL A 133 10.16 -14.58 -12.83
N GLU A 134 10.15 -15.84 -13.27
CA GLU A 134 8.92 -16.63 -13.45
C GLU A 134 8.12 -16.71 -12.14
N GLY A 135 6.79 -16.63 -12.25
CA GLY A 135 5.87 -16.77 -11.10
C GLY A 135 5.59 -15.49 -10.30
N LEU A 136 6.16 -14.34 -10.65
CA LEU A 136 6.01 -13.07 -9.91
C LEU A 136 5.28 -11.97 -10.69
N HIS A 137 4.35 -12.32 -11.59
CA HIS A 137 3.75 -11.38 -12.55
C HIS A 137 3.17 -10.10 -11.91
N ASP A 138 2.54 -10.20 -10.72
CA ASP A 138 2.04 -9.01 -10.03
C ASP A 138 3.18 -8.17 -9.44
N ARG A 139 4.20 -8.78 -8.82
CA ARG A 139 5.37 -8.04 -8.29
C ARG A 139 6.16 -7.33 -9.39
N ILE A 140 6.20 -7.91 -10.59
CA ILE A 140 6.79 -7.29 -11.78
C ILE A 140 6.02 -6.01 -12.17
N LYS A 141 4.68 -6.03 -12.13
CA LYS A 141 3.88 -4.82 -12.41
C LYS A 141 4.16 -3.70 -11.41
N TYR A 142 4.22 -4.01 -10.12
CA TYR A 142 4.51 -3.02 -9.07
C TYR A 142 5.91 -2.39 -9.24
N ARG A 143 6.91 -3.22 -9.59
CA ARG A 143 8.24 -2.72 -9.98
C ARG A 143 8.16 -1.79 -11.19
N ASP A 144 7.44 -2.18 -12.24
CA ASP A 144 7.33 -1.38 -13.46
C ASP A 144 6.62 -0.04 -13.20
N TYR A 145 5.64 -0.01 -12.28
CA TYR A 145 5.02 1.23 -11.82
C TYR A 145 6.01 2.11 -11.06
N HIS A 146 6.80 1.52 -10.16
CA HIS A 146 7.87 2.24 -9.45
C HIS A 146 8.89 2.82 -10.43
N ILE A 147 9.36 2.05 -11.41
CA ILE A 147 10.32 2.50 -12.44
C ILE A 147 9.79 3.75 -13.16
N ALA A 148 8.54 3.71 -13.62
CA ALA A 148 7.94 4.83 -14.33
C ALA A 148 7.81 6.08 -13.46
N VAL A 149 7.29 5.95 -12.23
CA VAL A 149 7.14 7.08 -11.32
C VAL A 149 8.48 7.65 -10.88
N LYS A 150 9.46 6.79 -10.58
CA LYS A 150 10.83 7.20 -10.25
C LYS A 150 11.45 8.02 -11.37
N TYR A 151 11.31 7.59 -12.63
CA TYR A 151 11.76 8.36 -13.79
C TYR A 151 11.09 9.74 -13.86
N LEU A 152 9.76 9.80 -13.73
CA LEU A 152 9.02 11.06 -13.80
C LEU A 152 9.43 12.05 -12.69
N ILE A 153 9.78 11.55 -11.50
CA ILE A 153 10.22 12.39 -10.38
C ILE A 153 11.68 12.80 -10.55
N GLU A 154 12.58 11.84 -10.77
CA GLU A 154 14.03 12.06 -10.66
C GLU A 154 14.64 12.63 -11.94
N VAL A 155 14.03 12.36 -13.10
CA VAL A 155 14.53 12.81 -14.42
C VAL A 155 13.70 13.97 -14.94
N GLU A 156 12.38 13.81 -14.97
CA GLU A 156 11.47 14.84 -15.51
C GLU A 156 11.10 15.91 -14.47
N GLY A 157 11.45 15.72 -13.19
CA GLY A 157 11.22 16.71 -12.13
C GLY A 157 9.75 16.96 -11.81
N LEU A 158 8.87 16.00 -12.11
CA LEU A 158 7.43 16.17 -11.91
C LEU A 158 7.05 16.00 -10.43
N SER A 159 6.13 16.86 -9.98
CA SER A 159 5.43 16.66 -8.72
C SER A 159 4.39 15.54 -8.82
N GLU A 160 3.97 15.02 -7.66
CA GLU A 160 2.93 14.01 -7.57
C GLU A 160 1.60 14.42 -8.23
N ASP A 161 1.16 15.67 -8.03
CA ASP A 161 -0.05 16.20 -8.70
C ASP A 161 0.08 16.20 -10.22
N GLN A 162 1.27 16.51 -10.75
CA GLN A 162 1.53 16.46 -12.19
C GLN A 162 1.51 15.02 -12.71
N ILE A 163 2.03 14.06 -11.93
CA ILE A 163 2.01 12.63 -12.27
C ILE A 163 0.57 12.11 -12.34
N TYR A 164 -0.32 12.53 -11.44
CA TYR A 164 -1.74 12.13 -11.50
C TYR A 164 -2.42 12.54 -12.80
N ASN A 165 -2.01 13.68 -13.37
CA ASN A 165 -2.53 14.22 -14.62
C ASN A 165 -1.70 13.85 -15.85
N TYR A 166 -0.61 13.09 -15.69
CA TYR A 166 0.27 12.72 -16.80
C TYR A 166 -0.43 11.72 -17.74
N SER A 167 -0.34 11.93 -19.05
CA SER A 167 -1.17 11.21 -20.04
C SER A 167 -0.71 9.78 -20.31
N ASP A 168 0.59 9.57 -20.37
CA ASP A 168 1.18 8.36 -20.93
C ASP A 168 1.89 7.55 -19.86
N TYR A 169 1.89 6.22 -19.98
CA TYR A 169 2.66 5.37 -19.07
C TYR A 169 4.09 5.20 -19.64
N PRO A 170 5.14 5.87 -19.10
CA PRO A 170 6.43 6.02 -19.76
C PRO A 170 7.38 4.84 -19.54
N LEU A 171 6.85 3.62 -19.34
CA LEU A 171 7.65 2.46 -18.90
C LEU A 171 8.83 2.16 -19.82
N GLY A 172 8.68 2.31 -21.14
CA GLY A 172 9.75 2.03 -22.10
C GLY A 172 10.99 2.89 -21.84
N VAL A 173 10.82 4.21 -21.87
CA VAL A 173 11.91 5.18 -21.65
C VAL A 173 12.45 5.07 -20.22
N ALA A 174 11.57 4.90 -19.24
CA ALA A 174 11.97 4.72 -17.85
C ALA A 174 12.81 3.46 -17.63
N SER A 175 12.48 2.34 -18.28
CA SER A 175 13.23 1.09 -18.19
C SER A 175 14.61 1.21 -18.83
N ASP A 176 14.71 1.87 -19.99
CA ASP A 176 16.00 2.13 -20.65
C ASP A 176 16.92 2.96 -19.74
N TRP A 177 16.37 3.98 -19.08
CA TRP A 177 17.10 4.80 -18.11
C TRP A 177 17.56 4.00 -16.88
N ILE A 178 16.67 3.24 -16.22
CA ILE A 178 17.02 2.38 -15.07
C ILE A 178 18.16 1.41 -15.43
N ASN A 179 18.07 0.78 -16.60
CA ASN A 179 19.10 -0.14 -17.08
C ASN A 179 20.43 0.55 -17.33
N ALA A 180 20.42 1.76 -17.89
CA ALA A 180 21.63 2.51 -18.20
C ALA A 180 22.31 3.08 -16.95
N GLU A 181 21.55 3.69 -16.05
CA GLU A 181 22.08 4.53 -14.97
C GLU A 181 22.18 3.82 -13.62
N ILE A 182 21.30 2.86 -13.35
CA ILE A 182 21.22 2.16 -12.06
C ILE A 182 21.77 0.74 -12.19
N CYS A 183 21.18 -0.07 -13.07
CA CYS A 183 21.47 -1.51 -13.10
C CYS A 183 22.82 -1.88 -13.73
N LYS A 184 23.39 -1.02 -14.59
CA LYS A 184 24.75 -1.22 -15.12
C LYS A 184 25.86 -0.78 -14.16
N LYS A 185 25.53 0.02 -13.13
CA LYS A 185 26.50 0.50 -12.13
C LYS A 185 26.48 -0.33 -10.84
N ALA A 186 25.55 -1.27 -10.71
CA ALA A 186 25.36 -2.14 -9.55
C ALA A 186 26.19 -3.44 -9.65
#